data_AF-A0A1Z9YTF6-F1
#
_entry.id   AF-A0A1Z9YTF6-F1
#
_cell.length_a   1.000
_cell.length_b   1.000
_cell.length_c   1.000
_cell.angle_alpha   90.00
_cell.angle_beta   90.00
_cell.angle_gamma   90.00
#
_symmetry.space_group_name_H-M   'P 1'
#
loop_
_entity.id
_entity.type
_entity.pdbx_description
1 polymer ?
#
loop_
_entity_poly.entity_id
_entity_poly.type
_entity_poly.pdbx_seq_one_letter_code
_entity_poly.pdbx_strand_id
1 'polypeptide(L)' 'MQYRRSIGVMRQDDWQQVIDMLDNYLLYVQQDINSTNDNINDIKLLIHKLQHNMNLPPRYDYNIRNWQR' A
#
# COMPACT_ATOMS: atom_id res chain seq x y z
N MET A 1 5.22 -3.50 27.49
CA MET A 1 4.89 -3.26 26.06
C MET A 1 6.14 -3.51 25.24
N GLN A 2 6.25 -4.67 24.58
CA GLN A 2 7.40 -4.99 23.74
C GLN A 2 7.15 -4.40 22.35
N TYR A 3 7.88 -3.34 22.00
CA TYR A 3 7.85 -2.79 20.65
C TYR A 3 8.59 -3.74 19.70
N ARG A 4 7.86 -4.67 19.06
CA ARG A 4 8.35 -5.44 17.92
C ARG A 4 8.51 -4.50 16.73
N ARG A 5 9.70 -3.93 16.55
CA ARG A 5 10.10 -3.27 15.31
C ARG A 5 10.43 -4.35 14.28
N SER A 6 9.49 -4.67 13.38
CA SER A 6 9.81 -5.35 12.12
C SER A 6 10.53 -4.35 11.22
N ILE A 7 11.86 -4.42 11.21
CA ILE A 7 12.71 -3.66 10.28
C ILE A 7 12.43 -4.22 8.87
N GLY A 8 11.89 -3.39 7.97
CA GLY A 8 11.64 -3.76 6.57
C GLY A 8 10.17 -3.91 6.15
N VAL A 9 9.20 -3.67 7.04
CA VAL A 9 7.76 -3.65 6.68
C VAL A 9 7.23 -2.23 6.84
N MET A 10 6.73 -1.62 5.75
CA MET A 10 6.06 -0.31 5.80
C MET A 10 4.88 -0.38 6.78
N ARG A 11 4.76 0.59 7.69
CA ARG A 11 3.66 0.62 8.65
C ARG A 11 2.36 1.00 7.95
N GLN A 12 1.24 0.67 8.58
CA GLN A 12 -0.07 1.10 8.09
C GLN A 12 -0.14 2.62 7.87
N ASP A 13 0.47 3.41 8.76
CA ASP A 13 0.55 4.87 8.65
C ASP A 13 1.39 5.34 7.45
N ASP A 14 2.45 4.60 7.10
CA ASP A 14 3.30 4.91 5.95
C ASP A 14 2.56 4.57 4.64
N TRP A 15 1.83 3.45 4.63
CA TRP A 15 0.98 3.08 3.50
C TRP A 15 -0.17 4.06 3.29
N GLN A 16 -0.78 4.56 4.37
CA GLN A 16 -1.83 5.57 4.28
C GLN A 16 -1.31 6.86 3.63
N GLN A 17 -0.10 7.31 4.00
CA GLN A 17 0.52 8.47 3.36
C GLN A 17 0.75 8.26 1.85
N VAL A 18 1.14 7.05 1.43
CA VAL A 18 1.31 6.74 0.00
C VAL A 18 -0.02 6.80 -0.74
N ILE A 19 -1.10 6.28 -0.15
CA ILE A 19 -2.45 6.37 -0.72
C ILE A 19 -2.87 7.83 -0.87
N ASP A 20 -2.68 8.64 0.18
CA ASP A 20 -3.04 10.06 0.15
C ASP A 20 -2.26 10.83 -0.93
N MET A 21 -0.98 10.50 -1.16
CA MET A 21 -0.20 11.07 -2.25
C MET A 21 -0.74 10.67 -3.63
N LEU A 22 -1.14 9.41 -3.80
CA LEU A 22 -1.72 8.90 -5.05
C LEU A 22 -3.11 9.49 -5.33
N ASP A 23 -3.93 9.70 -4.31
CA ASP A 23 -5.23 10.37 -4.45
C ASP A 23 -5.06 11.84 -4.88
N ASN A 24 -4.09 12.55 -4.31
CA ASN A 24 -3.76 13.92 -4.74
C ASN A 24 -3.22 13.95 -6.18
N TYR A 25 -2.40 12.97 -6.57
CA TYR A 25 -1.92 12.85 -7.94
C TYR A 25 -3.06 12.53 -8.91
N LEU A 26 -4.02 11.68 -8.50
CA LEU A 26 -5.20 11.38 -9.29
C LEU A 26 -6.04 12.63 -9.57
N LEU A 27 -6.19 13.53 -8.58
CA LEU A 27 -6.86 14.82 -8.77
C LEU A 27 -6.14 15.68 -9.80
N TYR A 28 -4.80 15.73 -9.75
CA TYR A 28 -4.00 16.45 -10.74
C TYR A 28 -4.18 15.89 -12.16
N VAL A 29 -4.08 14.57 -12.30
CA VAL A 29 -4.25 13.86 -13.58
C VAL A 29 -5.67 14.05 -14.13
N GLN A 30 -6.70 14.08 -13.28
CA GLN A 30 -8.09 14.33 -13.71
C GLN A 30 -8.33 15.77 -14.20
N GLN A 31 -7.53 16.73 -13.74
CA GLN A 31 -7.61 18.13 -14.17
C GLN A 31 -6.82 18.40 -15.45
N ASP A 32 -5.90 17.52 -15.81
CA ASP A 32 -5.12 17.64 -17.05
C ASP A 32 -5.92 17.16 -18.25
N ILE A 33 -6.16 18.07 -19.20
CA ILE A 33 -6.85 17.80 -20.48
C ILE A 33 -6.12 16.78 -21.35
N ASN A 34 -4.81 16.60 -21.16
CA ASN A 34 -4.02 15.63 -21.91
C ASN A 34 -4.03 14.23 -21.28
N SER A 35 -4.60 14.08 -20.09
CA SER A 35 -4.67 12.80 -19.41
C SER A 35 -5.75 11.93 -20.05
N THR A 36 -5.37 10.69 -20.38
CA THR A 36 -6.29 9.71 -20.91
C THR A 36 -7.10 9.05 -19.78
N ASN A 37 -8.28 8.55 -20.12
CA ASN A 37 -9.07 7.75 -19.20
C ASN A 37 -8.31 6.52 -18.70
N ASP A 38 -7.40 5.97 -19.52
CA ASP A 38 -6.55 4.84 -19.14
C ASP A 38 -5.59 5.24 -18.01
N ASN A 39 -4.95 6.41 -18.09
CA ASN A 39 -4.06 6.91 -17.03
C ASN A 39 -4.82 7.07 -15.69
N ILE A 40 -6.04 7.61 -15.75
CA ILE A 40 -6.91 7.77 -14.56
C ILE A 40 -7.29 6.41 -13.98
N ASN A 41 -7.62 5.44 -14.83
CA ASN A 41 -8.00 4.10 -14.42
C ASN A 41 -6.83 3.31 -13.83
N ASP A 42 -5.63 3.45 -14.38
CA ASP A 42 -4.43 2.78 -13.89
C ASP A 42 -4.07 3.26 -12.48
N ILE A 43 -4.15 4.57 -12.22
CA ILE A 43 -3.90 5.15 -10.89
C ILE A 43 -4.96 4.68 -9.89
N LYS A 44 -6.25 4.68 -10.27
CA LYS A 44 -7.33 4.14 -9.42
C LYS A 44 -7.12 2.66 -9.10
N LEU A 45 -6.71 1.87 -10.09
CA LEU A 45 -6.43 0.45 -9.91
C LEU A 45 -5.25 0.23 -8.97
N LEU A 46 -4.21 1.07 -9.04
CA LEU A 46 -3.07 1.03 -8.13
C LEU A 46 -3.49 1.30 -6.69
N ILE A 47 -4.25 2.38 -6.45
CA ILE A 47 -4.78 2.73 -5.11
C ILE A 47 -5.61 1.58 -4.55
N HIS A 48 -6.51 1.01 -5.35
CA HIS A 48 -7.35 -0.12 -4.93
C HIS A 48 -6.51 -1.36 -4.56
N LYS A 49 -5.47 -1.68 -5.33
CA LYS A 49 -4.55 -2.79 -5.02
C LYS A 49 -3.79 -2.56 -3.72
N LEU A 50 -3.34 -1.32 -3.48
CA LEU A 50 -2.64 -0.96 -2.24
C LEU A 50 -3.56 -1.08 -1.02
N GLN A 51 -4.77 -0.54 -1.10
CA GLN A 51 -5.79 -0.67 -0.05
C GLN A 51 -6.15 -2.13 0.21
N HIS A 52 -6.30 -2.94 -0.84
CA HIS A 52 -6.57 -4.37 -0.72
C HIS A 52 -5.43 -5.09 0.03
N ASN A 53 -4.17 -4.80 -0.29
CA ASN A 53 -3.01 -5.39 0.38
C ASN A 53 -2.87 -4.96 1.84
N MET A 54 -3.34 -3.78 2.22
CA MET A 54 -3.37 -3.32 3.62
C MET A 54 -4.47 -4.00 4.45
N ASN A 55 -5.61 -4.31 3.82
CA ASN A 55 -6.74 -4.95 4.48
C ASN A 55 -6.60 -6.47 4.61
N LEU A 56 -5.66 -7.07 3.88
CA LEU A 56 -5.31 -8.47 4.06
C LEU A 56 -4.56 -8.61 5.40
N PRO A 57 -4.92 -9.61 6.24
CA PRO A 57 -4.14 -9.90 7.44
C PRO A 57 -2.68 -10.09 7.00
N PRO A 58 -1.70 -9.50 7.72
CA PRO A 58 -0.30 -9.66 7.36
C PRO A 58 -0.05 -11.15 7.20
N ARG A 59 0.33 -11.56 5.98
CA ARG A 59 0.79 -12.92 5.72
C ARG A 59 2.08 -13.08 6.49
N TYR A 60 1.94 -13.49 7.75
CA TYR A 60 3.02 -14.04 8.53
C TYR A 60 3.39 -15.36 7.83
N ASP A 61 4.26 -15.30 6.82
CA ASP A 61 5.11 -16.43 6.46
C ASP A 61 6.12 -16.66 7.61
N TYR A 62 5.57 -16.94 8.79
CA TYR A 62 6.32 -17.35 9.96
C TYR A 62 6.62 -18.83 9.79
N ASN A 63 7.52 -19.16 8.87
CA ASN A 63 8.22 -20.43 8.91
C ASN A 63 9.14 -20.42 10.13
N ILE A 64 8.58 -20.67 11.33
CA ILE A 64 9.36 -21.24 12.45
C ILE A 64 9.64 -22.69 12.07
N ARG A 65 10.55 -22.86 11.11
CA ARG A 65 11.25 -24.12 10.98
C ARG A 65 12.46 -24.02 11.89
N ASN A 66 12.42 -24.84 12.94
CA ASN A 66 13.53 -25.25 13.79
C ASN A 66 14.07 -24.21 14.78
N TRP A 67 13.49 -24.13 15.99
CA TRP A 67 14.28 -24.03 17.23
C TRP A 67 13.42 -24.53 18.40
N GLN A 68 13.46 -25.84 18.65
CA GLN A 68 13.66 -26.42 19.98
C GLN A 68 13.63 -27.95 19.89
N ARG A 69 14.84 -28.53 20.01
CA ARG A 69 15.05 -29.79 20.72
C ARG A 69 14.73 -29.57 22.20
#